data_AF-A0A8T6I010-F1
#
_entry.id   AF-A0A8T6I010-F1
#
_cell.length_a   1.000
_cell.length_b   1.000
_cell.length_c   1.000
_cell.angle_alpha   90.00
_cell.angle_beta   90.00
_cell.angle_gamma   90.00
#
_symmetry.space_group_name_H-M   'P 1'
#
loop_
_entity.id
_entity.type
_entity.pdbx_description
1 polymer ?
#
loop_
_entity_poly.entity_id
_entity_poly.type
_entity_poly.pdbx_seq_one_letter_code
_entity_poly.pdbx_strand_id
1 'polypeptide(L)'
;MMIDTHHDGLNFYARRMHFPGADGDRQLKRLRQRLGLSLSNAGWDAALSERSAAFTAPDHGIIAVRIITADGGEMTTIRKIATD
;
A
#
# COMPACT_ATOMS: atom_id res chain seq x y z
N MET A 1 2.44 0.74 -5.39
CA MET A 1 1.31 1.48 -4.79
C MET A 1 1.14 1.08 -3.34
N MET A 2 0.74 2.02 -2.48
CA MET A 2 0.42 1.80 -1.07
C MET A 2 -1.00 2.28 -0.80
N ILE A 3 -1.73 1.59 0.07
CA ILE A 3 -3.12 1.91 0.42
C ILE A 3 -3.22 2.01 1.95
N ASP A 4 -3.85 3.08 2.40
CA ASP A 4 -4.31 3.26 3.77
C ASP A 4 -5.83 3.13 3.80
N THR A 5 -6.31 2.04 4.38
CA THR A 5 -7.74 1.71 4.49
C THR A 5 -8.37 2.21 5.79
N HIS A 6 -7.64 2.94 6.63
CA HIS A 6 -8.13 3.53 7.88
C HIS A 6 -7.69 4.99 7.98
N HIS A 7 -7.73 5.69 6.86
CA HIS A 7 -7.21 7.05 6.80
C HIS A 7 -8.13 8.01 7.57
N ASP A 8 -7.55 8.71 8.54
CA ASP A 8 -8.23 9.68 9.42
C ASP A 8 -8.29 11.10 8.83
N GLY A 9 -7.71 11.31 7.65
CA GLY A 9 -7.58 12.61 7.00
C GLY A 9 -6.34 13.40 7.41
N LEU A 10 -5.53 12.90 8.34
CA LEU A 10 -4.32 13.55 8.84
C LEU A 10 -3.07 12.84 8.36
N ASN A 11 -2.95 11.54 8.66
CA ASN A 11 -1.71 10.80 8.48
C ASN A 11 -1.91 9.60 7.55
N PHE A 12 -0.89 9.32 6.73
CA PHE A 12 -0.90 8.16 5.84
C PHE A 12 -0.15 7.00 6.49
N TYR A 13 -0.83 5.87 6.70
CA TYR A 13 -0.22 4.64 7.16
C TYR A 13 -0.48 3.52 6.16
N ALA A 14 0.57 3.05 5.48
CA ALA A 14 0.45 1.95 4.53
C ALA A 14 -0.02 0.68 5.24
N ARG A 15 -1.29 0.30 5.01
CA ARG A 15 -1.87 -0.97 5.48
C ARG A 15 -1.78 -2.06 4.41
N ARG A 16 -1.75 -1.64 3.14
CA ARG A 16 -1.52 -2.53 2.00
C ARG A 16 -0.50 -1.94 1.05
N MET A 17 0.21 -2.84 0.38
CA MET A 17 1.19 -2.52 -0.63
C MET A 17 0.93 -3.39 -1.85
N HIS A 18 1.22 -2.87 -3.04
CA HIS A 18 1.04 -3.57 -4.31
C HIS A 18 2.11 -3.10 -5.30
N PHE A 19 3.02 -4.00 -5.63
CA PHE A 19 4.19 -3.81 -6.49
C PHE A 19 4.30 -5.00 -7.48
N PRO A 20 3.28 -5.24 -8.31
CA PRO A 20 3.30 -6.35 -9.26
C PRO A 20 4.47 -6.20 -10.23
N GLY A 21 5.16 -7.31 -10.52
CA GLY A 21 6.30 -7.34 -11.45
C GLY A 21 7.57 -6.63 -10.95
N ALA A 22 7.59 -6.14 -9.69
CA ALA A 22 8.75 -5.47 -9.11
C ALA A 22 9.75 -6.46 -8.46
N ASP A 23 9.65 -7.75 -8.76
CA ASP A 23 10.59 -8.75 -8.26
C ASP A 23 12.02 -8.43 -8.72
N GLY A 24 12.93 -8.38 -7.75
CA GLY A 24 14.32 -8.02 -8.01
C GLY A 24 14.60 -6.52 -8.07
N ASP A 25 13.59 -5.65 -8.02
CA ASP A 25 13.73 -4.19 -8.03
C ASP A 25 14.59 -3.69 -6.85
N ARG A 26 15.46 -2.71 -7.13
CA ARG A 26 16.43 -2.20 -6.15
C ARG A 26 15.75 -1.37 -5.05
N GLN A 27 14.71 -0.60 -5.40
CA GLN A 27 13.96 0.20 -4.44
C GLN A 27 13.12 -0.71 -3.54
N LEU A 28 12.49 -1.74 -4.10
CA LEU A 28 11.73 -2.73 -3.33
C LEU A 28 12.63 -3.54 -2.39
N LYS A 29 13.83 -3.94 -2.83
CA LYS A 29 14.83 -4.59 -1.95
C LYS A 29 15.22 -3.70 -0.77
N ARG A 30 15.47 -2.41 -1.01
CA ARG A 30 15.77 -1.43 0.05
C ARG A 30 14.58 -1.23 0.99
N LEU A 31 13.37 -1.14 0.44
CA LEU A 31 12.14 -1.05 1.23
C LEU A 31 11.96 -2.28 2.11
N ARG A 32 12.16 -3.49 1.55
CA ARG A 32 12.08 -4.75 2.29
C ARG A 32 13.10 -4.85 3.43
N GLN A 33 14.32 -4.38 3.21
CA GLN A 33 15.32 -4.31 4.27
C GLN A 33 14.91 -3.34 5.39
N ARG A 34 14.36 -2.16 5.03
CA ARG A 34 13.90 -1.16 6.02
C ARG A 34 12.67 -1.62 6.79
N LEU A 35 11.75 -2.31 6.13
CA LEU A 35 10.52 -2.84 6.71
C LEU A 35 10.68 -4.23 7.34
N GLY A 36 11.89 -4.81 7.30
CA GLY A 36 12.13 -6.25 7.41
C GLY A 36 11.32 -7.02 8.46
N LEU A 37 11.22 -6.51 9.68
CA LEU A 37 10.52 -7.18 10.79
C LEU A 37 9.02 -6.83 10.90
N SER A 38 8.56 -5.84 10.15
CA SER A 38 7.20 -5.29 10.26
C SER A 38 6.20 -5.97 9.31
N LEU A 39 6.66 -6.71 8.31
CA LEU A 39 5.79 -7.38 7.33
C LEU A 39 6.12 -8.87 7.23
N SER A 40 5.12 -9.73 7.39
CA SER A 40 5.25 -11.18 7.24
C SER A 40 5.54 -11.59 5.79
N ASN A 41 6.01 -12.82 5.57
CA ASN A 41 6.21 -13.37 4.22
C ASN A 41 4.91 -13.34 3.41
N ALA A 42 3.78 -13.71 4.00
CA ALA A 42 2.47 -13.61 3.35
C ALA A 42 2.11 -12.16 2.97
N GLY A 43 2.51 -11.17 3.77
CA GLY A 43 2.35 -9.76 3.43
C GLY A 43 3.20 -9.34 2.23
N TRP A 44 4.41 -9.88 2.09
CA TRP A 44 5.27 -9.67 0.92
C TRP A 44 4.72 -10.34 -0.33
N ASP A 45 4.26 -11.59 -0.22
CA ASP A 45 3.68 -12.34 -1.34
C ASP A 45 2.42 -11.63 -1.86
N ALA A 46 1.57 -11.13 -0.96
CA ALA A 46 0.40 -10.34 -1.32
C ALA A 46 0.79 -9.02 -2.01
N ALA A 47 1.88 -8.38 -1.56
CA ALA A 47 2.35 -7.14 -2.16
C ALA A 47 2.91 -7.32 -3.57
N LEU A 48 3.47 -8.49 -3.88
CA LEU A 48 4.03 -8.81 -5.20
C LEU A 48 3.02 -9.45 -6.17
N SER A 49 1.85 -9.86 -5.68
CA SER A 49 0.81 -10.48 -6.49
C SER A 49 0.28 -9.53 -7.57
N GLU A 50 0.00 -10.06 -8.76
CA GLU A 50 -0.78 -9.35 -9.80
C GLU A 50 -2.28 -9.36 -9.53
N ARG A 51 -2.74 -10.14 -8.54
CA ARG A 51 -4.14 -10.23 -8.18
C ARG A 51 -4.45 -9.27 -7.04
N SER A 52 -5.51 -8.48 -7.21
CA SER A 52 -6.06 -7.68 -6.12
C SER A 52 -6.57 -8.60 -5.00
N ALA A 53 -6.32 -8.21 -3.75
CA ALA A 53 -6.86 -8.88 -2.57
C ALA A 53 -7.98 -8.02 -1.95
N ALA A 54 -9.05 -8.65 -1.50
CA ALA A 54 -10.12 -7.98 -0.76
C ALA A 54 -9.61 -7.45 0.60
N PHE A 55 -10.10 -6.32 1.06
CA PHE A 55 -9.87 -5.76 2.40
C PHE A 55 -11.21 -5.47 3.08
N THR A 56 -11.18 -5.43 4.42
CA THR A 56 -12.30 -4.93 5.23
C THR A 56 -12.63 -3.50 4.82
N ALA A 57 -13.92 -3.18 4.73
CA ALA A 57 -14.36 -1.82 4.48
C ALA A 57 -13.78 -0.86 5.55
N PRO A 58 -13.37 0.37 5.17
CA PRO A 58 -12.88 1.35 6.14
C PRO A 58 -13.94 1.80 7.13
N ASP A 59 -13.56 1.93 8.40
CA ASP A 59 -14.46 2.38 9.47
C ASP A 59 -15.05 3.78 9.22
N HIS A 60 -14.30 4.64 8.52
CA HIS A 60 -14.70 6.03 8.25
C HIS A 60 -15.12 6.27 6.79
N GLY A 61 -15.21 5.21 5.98
CA GLY A 61 -15.51 5.35 4.54
C GLY A 61 -14.45 6.16 3.78
N ILE A 62 -13.20 6.23 4.24
CA ILE A 62 -12.11 6.94 3.57
C ILE A 62 -10.97 5.97 3.27
N ILE A 63 -10.48 6.02 2.03
CA ILE A 63 -9.24 5.37 1.62
C ILE A 63 -8.28 6.45 1.12
N ALA A 64 -7.03 6.36 1.55
CA ALA A 64 -5.93 7.07 0.91
C ALA A 64 -5.08 6.09 0.11
N VAL A 65 -4.69 6.51 -1.09
CA VAL A 65 -3.80 5.75 -1.97
C VAL A 65 -2.58 6.61 -2.25
N ARG A 66 -1.40 6.06 -2.00
CA ARG A 66 -0.12 6.69 -2.32
C ARG A 66 0.62 5.89 -3.38
N ILE A 67 1.08 6.58 -4.41
CA ILE A 67 1.89 6.03 -5.49
C ILE A 67 3.26 6.70 -5.40
N ILE A 68 4.30 5.88 -5.43
CA ILE A 68 5.67 6.33 -5.61
C ILE A 68 6.10 5.80 -6.97
N THR A 69 6.47 6.70 -7.87
CA THR A 69 6.96 6.36 -9.22
C THR A 69 8.45 6.01 -9.17
N ALA A 70 8.95 5.37 -10.23
CA ALA A 70 10.34 4.89 -10.28
C ALA A 70 11.38 6.03 -10.17
N ASP A 71 11.02 7.24 -10.62
CA ASP A 71 11.81 8.47 -10.49
C ASP A 71 11.73 9.13 -9.10
N GLY A 72 10.97 8.55 -8.18
CA GLY A 72 10.79 9.05 -6.82
C GLY A 72 9.69 10.10 -6.68
N GLY A 73 8.92 10.38 -7.73
CA GLY A 73 7.71 11.18 -7.63
C GLY A 73 6.68 10.53 -6.69
N GLU A 74 6.06 11.34 -5.83
CA GLU A 74 5.02 10.87 -4.92
C GLU A 74 3.68 11.51 -5.26
N MET A 75 2.64 10.69 -5.36
CA MET A 75 1.27 11.15 -5.55
C MET A 75 0.38 10.52 -4.49
N THR A 76 -0.46 11.31 -3.83
CA THR A 76 -1.47 10.82 -2.89
C THR A 76 -2.85 11.24 -3.35
N THR A 77 -3.79 10.29 -3.38
CA THR A 77 -5.20 10.58 -3.62
C THR A 77 -6.05 10.03 -2.49
N ILE A 78 -7.06 10.79 -2.10
CA ILE A 78 -8.01 10.40 -1.05
C ILE A 78 -9.36 10.20 -1.71
N ARG A 79 -10.06 9.14 -1.32
CA ARG A 79 -11.38 8.78 -1.81
C ARG A 79 -12.30 8.51 -0.64
N LYS A 80 -13.47 9.15 -0.67
CA LYS A 80 -14.61 8.75 0.15
C LYS A 80 -15.33 7.62 -0.58
N ILE A 81 -15.59 6.53 0.11
CA ILE A 81 -16.45 5.45 -0.35
C ILE A 81 -17.80 5.57 0.34
N ALA A 82 -18.86 5.25 -0.40
CA ALA A 82 -20.18 5.10 0.21
C ALA A 82 -20.11 3.97 1.24
N THR A 83 -20.53 4.27 2.46
CA THR A 83 -20.82 3.27 3.49
C THR A 83 -22.31 2.99 3.40
N ASP A 84 -22.65 1.75 3.06
CA ASP A 84 -24.03 1.25 3.06
C ASP A 84 -24.64 1.22 4.48
#